data_AF-A0A918V683-F1
#
_entry.id   AF-A0A918V683-F1
#
_cell.length_a   1.000
_cell.length_b   1.000
_cell.length_c   1.000
_cell.angle_alpha   90.00
_cell.angle_beta   90.00
_cell.angle_gamma   90.00
#
_symmetry.space_group_name_H-M   'P 1'
#
loop_
_entity.id
_entity.type
_entity.pdbx_description
1 polymer ?
#
loop_
_entity_poly.entity_id
_entity_poly.type
_entity_poly.pdbx_seq_one_letter_code
_entity_poly.pdbx_strand_id
1 'polypeptide(L)'
;MVGAGQGRPVSAATLPPLGRCQLCRVRRHLSAHKSRRDGLVRNLCTSCYSDATLTEERGGFVDWDQALDHGPGEDLLTWLRGDL
;
A
#
# COMPACT_ATOMS: atom_id res chain seq x y z
N MET A 1 10.20 40.11 -28.40
CA MET A 1 9.37 39.68 -27.26
C MET A 1 8.52 38.50 -27.71
N VAL A 2 8.83 37.28 -27.29
CA VAL A 2 7.89 36.13 -27.36
C VAL A 2 8.19 35.27 -26.13
N GLY A 3 7.29 35.31 -25.16
CA GLY A 3 7.39 34.54 -23.92
C GLY A 3 7.09 33.06 -24.18
N ALA A 4 8.07 32.20 -23.94
CA ALA A 4 7.86 30.77 -23.89
C ALA A 4 7.22 30.40 -22.56
N GLY A 5 6.05 29.76 -22.64
CA GLY A 5 5.25 29.32 -21.51
C GLY A 5 6.01 28.39 -20.58
N GLN A 6 6.08 28.77 -19.31
CA GLN A 6 6.40 27.85 -18.23
C GLN A 6 5.09 27.26 -17.70
N GLY A 7 4.55 26.30 -18.46
CA GLY A 7 3.66 25.31 -17.89
C GLY A 7 4.45 24.57 -16.81
N ARG A 8 4.07 24.75 -15.55
CA ARG A 8 4.62 24.01 -14.41
C ARG A 8 4.62 22.52 -14.77
N PRO A 9 5.69 21.75 -14.52
CA PRO A 9 5.59 20.30 -14.61
C PRO A 9 4.55 19.89 -13.56
N VAL A 10 3.33 19.59 -14.02
CA VAL A 10 2.46 18.67 -13.31
C VAL A 10 3.29 17.41 -13.20
N SER A 11 3.83 17.15 -12.01
CA SER A 11 4.46 15.87 -11.69
C SER A 11 3.50 14.83 -12.23
N ALA A 12 3.88 14.17 -13.32
CA ALA A 12 3.12 13.06 -13.84
C ALA A 12 3.00 12.14 -12.64
N ALA A 13 1.77 12.03 -12.10
CA ALA A 13 1.50 11.08 -11.06
C ALA A 13 1.72 9.74 -11.74
N THR A 14 2.95 9.23 -11.68
CA THR A 14 3.37 7.96 -12.24
C THR A 14 2.36 6.98 -11.71
N LEU A 15 1.44 6.54 -12.56
CA LEU A 15 0.40 5.63 -12.15
C LEU A 15 1.12 4.45 -11.51
N PRO A 16 0.79 4.10 -10.26
CA PRO A 16 1.56 3.10 -9.57
C PRO A 16 1.50 1.81 -10.40
N PRO A 17 2.62 1.07 -10.54
CA PRO A 17 2.65 -0.10 -11.39
C PRO A 17 1.53 -1.06 -10.99
N LEU A 18 0.81 -1.58 -12.00
CA LEU A 18 -0.18 -2.63 -11.79
C LEU A 18 0.57 -3.91 -11.42
N GLY A 19 0.44 -4.30 -10.17
CA GLY A 19 1.13 -5.45 -9.61
C GLY A 19 0.25 -6.25 -8.68
N ARG A 20 0.81 -7.33 -8.15
CA ARG A 20 0.15 -8.15 -7.14
C ARG A 20 0.49 -7.59 -5.76
N CYS A 21 -0.53 -7.18 -5.01
CA CYS A 21 -0.34 -6.69 -3.64
C CYS A 21 0.39 -7.74 -2.80
N GLN A 22 1.45 -7.36 -2.09
CA GLN A 22 2.19 -8.31 -1.26
C GLN A 22 1.43 -8.77 -0.01
N LEU A 23 0.36 -8.05 0.36
CA LEU A 23 -0.56 -8.44 1.43
C LEU A 23 -1.71 -9.29 0.87
N CYS A 24 -2.71 -8.67 0.24
CA CYS A 24 -3.94 -9.36 -0.20
C CYS A 24 -3.81 -10.16 -1.50
N ARG A 25 -2.64 -10.18 -2.16
CA ARG A 25 -2.38 -10.87 -3.45
C ARG A 25 -3.30 -10.51 -4.62
N VAL A 26 -4.15 -9.49 -4.48
CA VAL A 26 -5.00 -8.96 -5.55
C VAL A 26 -4.18 -8.09 -6.50
N ARG A 27 -4.47 -8.15 -7.79
CA ARG A 27 -3.82 -7.33 -8.82
C ARG A 27 -4.44 -5.93 -8.84
N ARG A 28 -3.71 -4.91 -8.38
CA ARG A 28 -4.16 -3.50 -8.29
C ARG A 28 -2.97 -2.56 -8.48
N HIS A 29 -3.23 -1.26 -8.54
CA HIS A 29 -2.17 -0.25 -8.44
C HIS A 29 -1.49 -0.35 -7.07
N LEU A 30 -0.16 -0.44 -7.07
CA LEU A 30 0.63 -0.65 -5.86
C LEU A 30 1.45 0.57 -5.47
N SER A 31 1.37 0.96 -4.21
CA SER A 31 2.22 1.96 -3.58
C SER A 31 3.28 1.29 -2.71
N ALA A 32 4.47 1.88 -2.66
CA ALA A 32 5.54 1.43 -1.79
C ALA A 32 5.23 1.81 -0.33
N HIS A 33 5.06 0.81 0.53
CA HIS A 33 4.91 0.95 1.98
C HIS A 33 6.19 0.52 2.65
N LYS A 34 6.79 1.37 3.49
CA LYS A 34 7.93 0.98 4.31
C LYS A 34 7.44 0.52 5.67
N SER A 35 7.58 -0.78 5.96
CA SER A 35 7.13 -1.29 7.24
C SER A 35 7.98 -0.76 8.39
N ARG A 36 7.34 -0.31 9.46
CA ARG A 36 8.02 0.15 10.68
C ARG A 36 8.70 -0.99 11.47
N ARG A 37 8.23 -2.24 11.31
CA ARG A 37 8.76 -3.43 11.99
C ARG A 37 10.16 -3.81 11.50
N ASP A 38 10.28 -4.08 10.20
CA ASP A 38 11.51 -4.61 9.61
C ASP A 38 12.28 -3.57 8.78
N GLY A 39 11.70 -2.39 8.56
CA GLY A 39 12.23 -1.37 7.66
C GLY A 39 12.13 -1.72 6.16
N LEU A 40 11.55 -2.87 5.82
CA LEU A 40 11.42 -3.36 4.45
C LEU A 40 10.34 -2.62 3.66
N VAL A 41 10.67 -2.30 2.41
CA VAL A 41 9.72 -1.70 1.45
C VAL A 41 8.92 -2.81 0.79
N ARG A 42 7.59 -2.72 0.90
CA ARG A 42 6.63 -3.67 0.36
C ARG A 42 5.62 -2.95 -0.54
N ASN A 43 5.25 -3.56 -1.66
CA ASN A 43 4.32 -2.97 -2.62
C ASN A 43 2.88 -3.40 -2.29
N LEU A 44 2.05 -2.45 -1.87
CA LEU A 44 0.70 -2.67 -1.37
C LEU A 44 -0.34 -1.94 -2.21
N CYS A 45 -1.54 -2.51 -2.34
CA CYS A 45 -2.67 -1.75 -2.88
C CYS A 45 -3.10 -0.66 -1.89
N THR A 46 -3.81 0.36 -2.37
CA THR A 46 -4.29 1.49 -1.56
C THR A 46 -4.99 1.05 -0.28
N SER A 47 -5.87 0.05 -0.33
CA SER A 47 -6.57 -0.47 0.87
C SER A 47 -5.59 -1.05 1.89
N CYS A 48 -4.73 -1.98 1.47
CA CYS A 48 -3.74 -2.60 2.35
C CYS A 48 -2.69 -1.60 2.87
N TYR A 49 -2.38 -0.56 2.09
CA TYR A 49 -1.52 0.54 2.52
C TYR A 49 -2.15 1.33 3.66
N SER A 50 -3.42 1.70 3.51
CA SER A 50 -4.17 2.42 4.55
C SER A 50 -4.30 1.59 5.82
N ASP A 51 -4.70 0.31 5.72
CA ASP A 51 -4.77 -0.58 6.88
C ASP A 51 -3.41 -0.75 7.55
N ALA A 52 -2.35 -1.05 6.79
CA ALA A 52 -1.02 -1.22 7.36
C ALA A 52 -0.51 0.05 8.05
N THR A 53 -0.76 1.22 7.47
CA THR A 53 -0.40 2.51 8.08
C THR A 53 -1.18 2.74 9.37
N LEU A 54 -2.50 2.49 9.37
CA LEU A 54 -3.34 2.64 10.56
C LEU A 54 -2.92 1.68 11.68
N THR A 55 -2.60 0.43 11.36
CA THR A 55 -2.08 -0.54 12.34
C THR A 55 -0.76 -0.05 12.93
N GLU A 56 0.15 0.46 12.11
CA GLU A 56 1.44 1.03 12.55
C GLU A 56 1.30 2.32 13.37
N GLU A 57 0.29 3.15 13.07
CA GLU A 57 -0.04 4.35 13.85
C GLU A 57 -0.64 4.02 15.22
N ARG A 58 -1.39 2.92 15.31
CA ARG A 58 -1.92 2.40 16.59
C ARG A 58 -0.85 1.75 17.46
N GLY A 59 0.41 1.70 17.02
CA GLY A 59 1.52 1.02 17.71
C GLY A 59 1.54 -0.49 17.49
N GLY A 60 0.68 -1.00 16.60
CA GLY A 60 0.73 -2.38 16.13
C GLY A 60 1.72 -2.56 14.98
N PHE A 61 1.84 -3.80 14.52
CA PHE A 61 2.58 -4.13 13.31
C PHE A 61 1.77 -5.10 12.47
N VAL A 62 1.90 -5.00 11.15
CA VAL A 62 1.34 -6.00 10.25
C VAL A 62 2.26 -7.20 10.26
N ASP A 63 1.75 -8.35 10.72
CA ASP A 63 2.43 -9.61 10.52
C ASP A 63 2.16 -10.13 9.10
N TRP A 64 3.17 -9.98 8.25
CA TRP A 64 3.09 -10.32 6.84
C TRP A 64 3.01 -11.82 6.59
N ASP A 65 3.56 -12.63 7.50
CA ASP A 65 3.51 -14.09 7.41
C ASP A 65 2.11 -14.58 7.78
N GLN A 66 1.58 -14.06 8.89
CA GLN A 66 0.21 -14.32 9.32
C GLN A 66 -0.84 -13.85 8.28
N ALA A 67 -0.59 -12.71 7.64
CA ALA A 67 -1.43 -12.20 6.56
C ALA A 67 -1.49 -13.13 5.33
N LEU A 68 -0.47 -13.96 5.10
CA LEU A 68 -0.48 -14.94 4.03
C LEU A 68 -1.25 -16.21 4.41
N ASP A 69 -1.29 -16.54 5.70
CA ASP A 69 -2.01 -17.69 6.25
C ASP A 69 -3.53 -17.48 6.25
N HIS A 70 -3.98 -16.25 6.52
CA HIS A 70 -5.41 -15.86 6.51
C HIS A 70 -6.04 -15.79 5.10
N GLY A 71 -5.26 -16.01 4.05
CA GLY A 71 -5.75 -16.04 2.66
C GLY A 71 -5.82 -14.67 1.98
N PRO A 72 -5.96 -14.63 0.65
CA PRO A 72 -5.97 -13.38 -0.11
C PRO A 72 -7.33 -12.68 -0.05
N GLY A 73 -7.36 -11.38 -0.38
CA GLY A 73 -8.61 -10.67 -0.67
C GLY A 73 -9.30 -10.05 0.55
N GLU A 74 -10.62 -10.22 0.64
CA GLU A 74 -11.49 -9.56 1.65
C GLU A 74 -11.33 -10.15 3.05
N ASP A 75 -11.08 -11.45 3.18
CA ASP A 75 -10.87 -12.11 4.48
C ASP A 75 -9.69 -11.52 5.24
N LEU A 76 -8.60 -11.22 4.52
CA LEU A 76 -7.44 -10.53 5.07
C LEU A 76 -7.74 -9.10 5.50
N LEU A 77 -8.57 -8.38 4.74
CA LEU A 77 -8.95 -7.00 5.08
C LEU A 77 -9.88 -6.94 6.30
N THR A 78 -10.66 -7.98 6.54
CA THR A 78 -11.48 -8.10 7.77
C THR A 78 -10.61 -8.40 8.98
N TRP A 79 -9.65 -9.33 8.83
CA TRP A 79 -8.68 -9.64 9.88
C TRP A 79 -7.81 -8.43 10.27
N LEU A 80 -7.27 -7.70 9.29
CA LEU A 80 -6.45 -6.50 9.55
C LEU A 80 -7.20 -5.39 10.30
N ARG A 81 -8.52 -5.28 10.08
CA ARG A 81 -9.36 -4.32 10.79
C ARG A 81 -9.66 -4.71 12.24
N GLY A 82 -9.41 -5.97 12.61
CA GLY A 82 -9.72 -6.50 13.94
C GLY A 82 -11.22 -6.76 14.16
N ASP A 83 -11.97 -7.03 13.08
CA ASP A 83 -13.41 -7.33 13.11
C ASP A 83 -13.72 -8.83 13.38
N LEU A 84 -12.85 -9.53 14.12
CA LEU A 84 -12.96 -10.95 14.48
C LEU A 84 -12.91 -11.15 16.00
#